data_AF-A0A927M755-F1
#
_entry.id   AF-A0A927M755-F1
#
_cell.length_a   1.000
_cell.length_b   1.000
_cell.length_c   1.000
_cell.angle_alpha   90.00
_cell.angle_beta   90.00
_cell.angle_gamma   90.00
#
_symmetry.space_group_name_H-M   'P 1'
#
loop_
_entity.id
_entity.type
_entity.pdbx_description
1 polymer ?
#
loop_
_entity_poly.entity_id
_entity_poly.type
_entity_poly.pdbx_seq_one_letter_code
_entity_poly.pdbx_strand_id
1 'polypeptide(L)'
;MTPDELLSALEDARDLPDGDTKIAELDRIVAHADAAEDVRLGITARLTLIEAHAYHTERWRMLAPFEWCLAAFDRDPALFDPTEAELLRWYHKWAVVALRDSSRVGLARTEETLADLERRLGSGGHSPHAAYSLRCRIADHVGDESAARHWFAQWRDAPRDENSDCAGCDPANQAKLLTAWGRWAEAIEIVQPVLTGVLGCPEQPERTLASVQLAYLRLGRYDDAAQAHVRAYRRHRHERDAFPFLAEHLRFCALTGHYERGLDILARHLPWWDRPYDECSAMEFAAAGALLCRLAATAGFERHSIPRPAYADRLAAELTVTALGAELLAAAQDFAGRFDARNGTSHQSGRMAGWLAERPVPGVVALPPDGPVDEGSPTEQIPPGGRRELVGPLTTAAIVDVLRERADHYVVDPDGTVNGRWGDALIQFHRFGERREILHARVIAERRLSADRLAEAYEFCNAWNHDRLLPKAYVQDVGDGELILVGDVTTDLEHGVAAGQLGILVNATLATGAAFAAAVAALP
;
A
#
# COMPACT_ATOMS: atom_id res chain seq x y z
N MET A 1 -16.76 -15.04 -27.91
CA MET A 1 -17.46 -14.64 -26.68
C MET A 1 -18.41 -13.52 -27.03
N THR A 2 -19.58 -13.49 -26.41
CA THR A 2 -20.50 -12.36 -26.52
C THR A 2 -19.96 -11.15 -25.76
N PRO A 3 -20.45 -9.92 -26.03
CA PRO A 3 -20.10 -8.74 -25.24
C PRO A 3 -20.37 -8.90 -23.74
N ASP A 4 -21.50 -9.52 -23.37
CA ASP A 4 -21.86 -9.77 -21.96
C ASP A 4 -20.90 -10.76 -21.28
N GLU A 5 -20.47 -11.81 -22.00
CA GLU A 5 -19.46 -12.76 -21.51
C GLU A 5 -18.10 -12.07 -21.29
N LEU A 6 -17.73 -11.10 -22.11
CA LEU A 6 -16.47 -10.35 -21.96
C LEU A 6 -16.53 -9.35 -20.80
N LEU A 7 -17.69 -8.72 -20.58
CA LEU A 7 -17.88 -7.83 -19.44
C LEU A 7 -17.84 -8.61 -18.11
N SER A 8 -18.53 -9.76 -18.04
CA SER A 8 -18.45 -10.66 -16.90
C SER A 8 -17.02 -11.15 -16.65
N ALA A 9 -16.29 -11.53 -17.71
CA ALA A 9 -14.90 -11.95 -17.57
C ALA A 9 -13.99 -10.83 -17.07
N LEU A 10 -14.27 -9.56 -17.41
CA LEU A 10 -13.53 -8.41 -16.90
C LEU A 10 -13.83 -8.16 -15.42
N GLU A 11 -15.08 -8.31 -14.99
CA GLU A 11 -15.45 -8.26 -13.56
C GLU A 11 -14.73 -9.38 -12.78
N ASP A 12 -14.79 -10.62 -13.27
CA ASP A 12 -14.08 -11.75 -12.67
C ASP A 12 -12.56 -11.50 -12.61
N ALA A 13 -11.97 -10.93 -13.66
CA ALA A 13 -10.55 -10.61 -13.71
C ALA A 13 -10.16 -9.51 -12.70
N ARG A 14 -11.04 -8.55 -12.41
CA ARG A 14 -10.79 -7.49 -11.41
C ARG A 14 -10.67 -8.05 -9.99
N ASP A 15 -11.45 -9.09 -9.69
CA ASP A 15 -11.47 -9.76 -8.39
C ASP A 15 -10.27 -10.70 -8.17
N LEU A 16 -9.51 -11.01 -9.22
CA LEU A 16 -8.26 -11.75 -9.09
C LEU A 16 -7.20 -10.92 -8.35
N PRO A 17 -6.38 -11.56 -7.49
CA PRO A 17 -5.16 -10.93 -6.98
C PRO A 17 -4.24 -10.51 -8.13
N ASP A 18 -3.53 -9.40 -7.94
CA ASP A 18 -2.54 -8.95 -8.93
C ASP A 18 -1.46 -10.01 -9.12
N GLY A 19 -1.21 -10.39 -10.37
CA GLY A 19 -0.28 -11.45 -10.72
C GLY A 19 -0.42 -11.92 -12.17
N ASP A 20 0.40 -12.92 -12.54
CA ASP A 20 0.50 -13.43 -13.91
C ASP A 20 -0.86 -13.90 -14.47
N THR A 21 -1.71 -14.50 -13.62
CA THR A 21 -3.06 -14.96 -14.01
C THR A 21 -3.98 -13.80 -14.39
N LYS A 22 -4.05 -12.75 -13.56
CA LYS A 22 -4.87 -11.57 -13.82
C LYS A 22 -4.42 -10.85 -15.09
N ILE A 23 -3.10 -10.69 -15.25
CA ILE A 23 -2.51 -10.06 -16.44
C ILE A 23 -2.85 -10.86 -17.71
N ALA A 24 -2.69 -12.18 -17.70
CA ALA A 24 -2.99 -13.01 -18.86
C ALA A 24 -4.47 -12.94 -19.26
N GLU A 25 -5.37 -12.88 -18.28
CA GLU A 25 -6.80 -12.76 -18.55
C GLU A 25 -7.17 -11.38 -19.09
N LEU A 26 -6.60 -10.31 -18.53
CA LEU A 26 -6.77 -8.95 -19.04
C LEU A 26 -6.20 -8.78 -20.46
N ASP A 27 -5.04 -9.35 -20.77
CA ASP A 27 -4.47 -9.38 -22.12
C ASP A 27 -5.41 -10.09 -23.10
N ARG A 28 -6.00 -11.21 -22.68
CA ARG A 28 -7.00 -11.95 -23.47
C ARG A 28 -8.23 -11.10 -23.74
N ILE A 29 -8.76 -10.38 -22.75
CA ILE A 29 -9.92 -9.49 -22.89
C ILE A 29 -9.58 -8.33 -23.83
N VAL A 30 -8.40 -7.71 -23.66
CA VAL A 30 -7.89 -6.65 -24.54
C VAL A 30 -7.83 -7.11 -26.00
N ALA A 31 -7.29 -8.30 -26.27
CA ALA A 31 -7.24 -8.85 -27.63
C ALA A 31 -8.64 -9.07 -28.24
N HIS A 32 -9.63 -9.45 -27.43
CA HIS A 32 -11.02 -9.58 -27.90
C HIS A 32 -11.66 -8.21 -28.18
N ALA A 33 -11.43 -7.22 -27.31
CA ALA A 33 -11.91 -5.86 -27.51
C ALA A 33 -11.35 -5.26 -28.81
N ASP A 34 -10.06 -5.44 -29.06
CA ASP A 34 -9.39 -4.97 -30.28
C ASP A 34 -9.95 -5.66 -31.54
N ALA A 35 -10.18 -6.97 -31.50
CA ALA A 35 -10.73 -7.72 -32.62
C ALA A 35 -12.19 -7.36 -32.93
N ALA A 36 -12.95 -6.93 -31.92
CA ALA A 36 -14.33 -6.48 -32.05
C ALA A 36 -14.46 -4.98 -32.33
N GLU A 37 -13.35 -4.24 -32.36
CA GLU A 37 -13.32 -2.77 -32.40
C GLU A 37 -14.13 -2.11 -31.27
N ASP A 38 -14.24 -2.79 -30.11
CA ASP A 38 -14.94 -2.29 -28.92
C ASP A 38 -14.03 -1.38 -28.09
N VAL A 39 -14.11 -0.08 -28.40
CA VAL A 39 -13.27 0.93 -27.76
C VAL A 39 -13.58 1.07 -26.25
N ARG A 40 -14.85 0.95 -25.82
CA ARG A 40 -15.19 1.13 -24.40
C ARG A 40 -14.66 -0.01 -23.54
N LEU A 41 -14.86 -1.26 -23.98
CA LEU A 41 -14.26 -2.41 -23.31
C LEU A 41 -12.73 -2.32 -23.34
N GLY A 42 -12.16 -1.89 -24.47
CA GLY A 42 -10.72 -1.67 -24.62
C GLY A 42 -10.13 -0.68 -23.63
N ILE A 43 -10.82 0.44 -23.35
CA ILE A 43 -10.44 1.42 -22.32
C ILE A 43 -10.46 0.76 -20.93
N THR A 44 -11.59 0.18 -20.56
CA THR A 44 -11.79 -0.37 -19.20
C THR A 44 -10.79 -1.47 -18.89
N ALA A 45 -10.59 -2.41 -19.82
CA ALA A 45 -9.65 -3.52 -19.65
C ALA A 45 -8.19 -3.03 -19.53
N ARG A 46 -7.80 -2.04 -20.35
CA ARG A 46 -6.45 -1.48 -20.30
C ARG A 46 -6.18 -0.65 -19.05
N LEU A 47 -7.16 0.10 -18.54
CA LEU A 47 -7.02 0.81 -17.27
C LEU A 47 -6.79 -0.18 -16.10
N THR A 48 -7.50 -1.30 -16.06
CA THR A 48 -7.26 -2.36 -15.07
C THR A 48 -5.92 -3.07 -15.29
N LEU A 49 -5.50 -3.28 -16.56
CA LEU A 49 -4.20 -3.87 -16.88
C LEU A 49 -3.02 -2.99 -16.45
N ILE A 50 -3.16 -1.67 -16.55
CA ILE A 50 -2.16 -0.71 -16.07
C ILE A 50 -1.92 -0.89 -14.56
N GLU A 51 -2.98 -0.99 -13.76
CA GLU A 51 -2.85 -1.22 -12.30
C GLU A 51 -2.20 -2.57 -12.01
N ALA A 52 -2.63 -3.64 -12.67
CA ALA A 52 -2.07 -4.96 -12.49
C ALA A 52 -0.56 -4.98 -12.78
N HIS A 53 -0.10 -4.27 -13.81
CA HIS A 53 1.33 -4.09 -14.08
C HIS A 53 2.04 -3.18 -13.06
N ALA A 54 1.36 -2.17 -12.52
CA ALA A 54 1.95 -1.22 -11.58
C ALA A 54 2.29 -1.85 -10.22
N TYR A 55 1.50 -2.84 -9.78
CA TYR A 55 1.63 -3.58 -8.51
C TYR A 55 2.27 -4.98 -8.64
N HIS A 56 2.59 -5.40 -9.87
CA HIS A 56 3.25 -6.68 -10.15
C HIS A 56 4.67 -6.49 -10.72
N THR A 57 5.26 -7.54 -11.30
CA THR A 57 6.58 -7.49 -11.92
C THR A 57 6.56 -6.76 -13.26
N GLU A 58 7.72 -6.21 -13.65
CA GLU A 58 7.91 -5.58 -14.96
C GLU A 58 7.02 -4.37 -15.20
N ARG A 59 7.03 -3.39 -14.28
CA ARG A 59 6.22 -2.17 -14.32
C ARG A 59 6.22 -1.46 -15.68
N TRP A 60 7.33 -1.51 -16.44
CA TRP A 60 7.43 -0.95 -17.79
C TRP A 60 6.39 -1.48 -18.78
N ARG A 61 5.79 -2.66 -18.54
CA ARG A 61 4.72 -3.22 -19.38
C ARG A 61 3.44 -2.39 -19.33
N MET A 62 3.24 -1.55 -18.32
CA MET A 62 2.11 -0.62 -18.26
C MET A 62 2.12 0.44 -19.37
N LEU A 63 3.26 0.68 -20.01
CA LEU A 63 3.43 1.80 -20.95
C LEU A 63 2.57 1.63 -22.21
N ALA A 64 2.50 0.43 -22.78
CA ALA A 64 1.70 0.17 -23.97
C ALA A 64 0.18 0.36 -23.75
N PRO A 65 -0.47 -0.23 -22.73
CA PRO A 65 -1.87 0.03 -22.46
C PRO A 65 -2.13 1.50 -22.07
N PHE A 66 -1.19 2.15 -21.35
CA PHE A 66 -1.29 3.58 -21.04
C PHE A 66 -1.28 4.45 -22.29
N GLU A 67 -0.32 4.26 -23.21
CA GLU A 67 -0.22 5.03 -24.45
C GLU A 67 -1.45 4.85 -25.33
N TRP A 68 -2.02 3.65 -25.37
CA TRP A 68 -3.28 3.39 -26.07
C TRP A 68 -4.44 4.18 -25.45
N CYS A 69 -4.58 4.14 -24.11
CA CYS A 69 -5.64 4.88 -23.43
C CYS A 69 -5.48 6.40 -23.59
N LEU A 70 -4.24 6.91 -23.54
CA LEU A 70 -3.96 8.32 -23.77
C LEU A 70 -4.34 8.74 -25.20
N ALA A 71 -3.98 7.93 -26.20
CA ALA A 71 -4.36 8.20 -27.60
C ALA A 71 -5.88 8.10 -27.84
N ALA A 72 -6.58 7.22 -27.12
CA ALA A 72 -8.04 7.15 -27.14
C ALA A 72 -8.66 8.42 -26.53
N PHE A 73 -8.16 8.86 -25.38
CA PHE A 73 -8.59 10.09 -24.72
C PHE A 73 -8.34 11.33 -25.59
N ASP A 74 -7.19 11.41 -26.26
CA ASP A 74 -6.86 12.53 -27.16
C ASP A 74 -7.76 12.60 -28.39
N ARG A 75 -8.25 11.45 -28.87
CA ARG A 75 -9.17 11.39 -30.00
C ARG A 75 -10.58 11.80 -29.59
N ASP A 76 -11.06 11.29 -28.47
CA ASP A 76 -12.40 11.58 -27.96
C ASP A 76 -12.44 11.44 -26.43
N PRO A 77 -12.31 12.56 -25.68
CA PRO A 77 -12.40 12.54 -24.22
C PRO A 77 -13.75 12.07 -23.69
N ALA A 78 -14.84 12.15 -24.48
CA ALA A 78 -16.18 11.76 -24.03
C ALA A 78 -16.34 10.24 -23.87
N LEU A 79 -15.37 9.45 -24.35
CA LEU A 79 -15.32 8.00 -24.13
C LEU A 79 -14.96 7.63 -22.69
N PHE A 80 -14.43 8.57 -21.92
CA PHE A 80 -14.00 8.38 -20.54
C PHE A 80 -14.98 9.05 -19.61
N ASP A 81 -15.41 8.33 -18.57
CA ASP A 81 -16.11 8.98 -17.47
C ASP A 81 -15.12 9.83 -16.61
N PRO A 82 -15.62 10.70 -15.71
CA PRO A 82 -14.75 11.56 -14.90
C PRO A 82 -13.72 10.79 -14.06
N THR A 83 -14.08 9.60 -13.56
CA THR A 83 -13.21 8.75 -12.75
C THR A 83 -12.12 8.12 -13.62
N GLU A 84 -12.47 7.58 -14.78
CA GLU A 84 -11.51 7.03 -15.74
C GLU A 84 -10.54 8.11 -16.24
N ALA A 85 -11.02 9.33 -16.47
CA ALA A 85 -10.18 10.46 -16.85
C ALA A 85 -9.21 10.86 -15.72
N GLU A 86 -9.64 10.81 -14.45
CA GLU A 86 -8.78 11.01 -13.28
C GLU A 86 -7.73 9.92 -13.14
N LEU A 87 -8.13 8.65 -13.26
CA LEU A 87 -7.21 7.51 -13.25
C LEU A 87 -6.17 7.61 -14.36
N LEU A 88 -6.57 8.02 -15.57
CA LEU A 88 -5.63 8.19 -16.68
C LEU A 88 -4.60 9.29 -16.37
N ARG A 89 -4.99 10.40 -15.73
CA ARG A 89 -4.03 11.43 -15.24
C ARG A 89 -3.07 10.84 -14.21
N TRP A 90 -3.59 10.01 -13.30
CA TRP A 90 -2.76 9.34 -12.31
C TRP A 90 -1.76 8.36 -12.95
N TYR A 91 -2.21 7.55 -13.90
CA TYR A 91 -1.37 6.61 -14.65
C TYR A 91 -0.33 7.30 -15.53
N HIS A 92 -0.59 8.52 -15.97
CA HIS A 92 0.42 9.32 -16.66
C HIS A 92 1.63 9.60 -15.75
N LYS A 93 1.41 9.91 -14.46
CA LYS A 93 2.51 10.03 -13.49
C LYS A 93 3.27 8.70 -13.34
N TRP A 94 2.54 7.59 -13.27
CA TRP A 94 3.14 6.26 -13.17
C TRP A 94 3.93 5.87 -14.41
N ALA A 95 3.48 6.26 -15.60
CA ALA A 95 4.21 6.07 -16.85
C ALA A 95 5.55 6.82 -16.83
N VAL A 96 5.58 8.07 -16.36
CA VAL A 96 6.84 8.83 -16.18
C VAL A 96 7.78 8.12 -15.20
N VAL A 97 7.25 7.59 -14.09
CA VAL A 97 8.01 6.79 -13.12
C VAL A 97 8.58 5.52 -13.76
N ALA A 98 7.76 4.76 -14.47
CA ALA A 98 8.16 3.52 -15.14
C ALA A 98 9.22 3.76 -16.23
N LEU A 99 9.10 4.86 -16.98
CA LEU A 99 10.08 5.30 -17.98
C LEU A 99 11.41 5.68 -17.33
N ARG A 100 11.39 6.46 -16.24
CA ARG A 100 12.62 6.78 -15.48
C ARG A 100 13.32 5.51 -15.02
N ASP A 101 12.56 4.56 -14.46
CA ASP A 101 13.07 3.34 -13.82
C ASP A 101 13.42 2.21 -14.82
N SER A 102 13.29 2.45 -16.14
CA SER A 102 13.72 1.50 -17.16
C SER A 102 14.75 2.09 -18.12
N SER A 103 15.90 1.42 -18.20
CA SER A 103 16.97 1.70 -19.16
C SER A 103 16.60 1.37 -20.62
N ARG A 104 15.49 0.65 -20.83
CA ARG A 104 15.02 0.17 -22.15
C ARG A 104 14.49 1.27 -23.06
N VAL A 105 13.99 2.35 -22.49
CA VAL A 105 13.39 3.48 -23.23
C VAL A 105 14.27 4.69 -23.07
N GLY A 106 14.54 5.44 -24.15
CA GLY A 106 15.45 6.60 -24.11
C GLY A 106 14.98 7.74 -23.20
N LEU A 107 15.92 8.49 -22.62
CA LEU A 107 15.64 9.61 -21.69
C LEU A 107 14.72 10.68 -22.31
N ALA A 108 14.90 11.01 -23.59
CA ALA A 108 14.07 11.98 -24.30
C ALA A 108 12.57 11.63 -24.23
N ARG A 109 12.22 10.34 -24.32
CA ARG A 109 10.82 9.90 -24.20
C ARG A 109 10.28 10.16 -22.79
N THR A 110 11.08 9.90 -21.75
CA THR A 110 10.72 10.21 -20.36
C THR A 110 10.45 11.70 -20.17
N GLU A 111 11.31 12.56 -20.73
CA GLU A 111 11.17 14.02 -20.67
C GLU A 111 9.96 14.52 -21.46
N GLU A 112 9.70 13.96 -22.65
CA GLU A 112 8.53 14.26 -23.48
C GLU A 112 7.23 13.88 -22.77
N THR A 113 7.16 12.69 -22.18
CA THR A 113 5.99 12.23 -21.41
C THR A 113 5.76 13.12 -20.19
N LEU A 114 6.82 13.51 -19.46
CA LEU A 114 6.67 14.45 -18.34
C LEU A 114 6.22 15.85 -18.80
N ALA A 115 6.78 16.35 -19.89
CA ALA A 115 6.36 17.64 -20.46
C ALA A 115 4.91 17.59 -20.92
N ASP A 116 4.43 16.46 -21.44
CA ASP A 116 3.03 16.26 -21.79
C ASP A 116 2.11 16.24 -20.56
N LEU A 117 2.48 15.48 -19.52
CA LEU A 117 1.78 15.51 -18.24
C LEU A 117 1.66 16.93 -17.69
N GLU A 118 2.75 17.68 -17.65
CA GLU A 118 2.77 19.05 -17.11
C GLU A 118 1.88 20.00 -17.93
N ARG A 119 1.91 19.91 -19.26
CA ARG A 119 1.00 20.69 -20.13
C ARG A 119 -0.46 20.37 -19.86
N ARG A 120 -0.80 19.09 -19.66
CA ARG A 120 -2.18 18.64 -19.38
C ARG A 120 -2.66 19.09 -18.01
N LEU A 121 -1.82 18.97 -16.98
CA LEU A 121 -2.11 19.48 -15.64
C LEU A 121 -2.39 20.99 -15.69
N GLY A 122 -1.50 21.76 -16.33
CA GLY A 122 -1.67 23.20 -16.48
C GLY A 122 -2.92 23.61 -17.25
N SER A 123 -3.23 22.91 -18.36
CA SER A 123 -4.44 23.17 -19.16
C SER A 123 -5.72 22.80 -18.42
N GLY A 124 -5.67 21.84 -17.49
CA GLY A 124 -6.77 21.45 -16.61
C GLY A 124 -6.91 22.30 -15.35
N GLY A 125 -6.02 23.29 -15.13
CA GLY A 125 -6.03 24.12 -13.92
C GLY A 125 -5.54 23.39 -12.66
N HIS A 126 -4.84 22.26 -12.83
CA HIS A 126 -4.28 21.47 -11.74
C HIS A 126 -2.93 22.03 -11.28
N SER A 127 -2.53 21.65 -10.07
CA SER A 127 -1.25 22.07 -9.51
C SER A 127 -0.06 21.47 -10.28
N PRO A 128 1.05 22.22 -10.46
CA PRO A 128 2.29 21.66 -10.98
C PRO A 128 3.04 20.78 -9.98
N HIS A 129 2.59 20.67 -8.73
CA HIS A 129 3.27 19.95 -7.64
C HIS A 129 3.73 18.54 -8.04
N ALA A 130 2.86 17.76 -8.68
CA ALA A 130 3.20 16.41 -9.14
C ALA A 130 4.28 16.40 -10.25
N ALA A 131 4.20 17.34 -11.19
CA ALA A 131 5.19 17.49 -12.26
C ALA A 131 6.55 17.91 -11.69
N TYR A 132 6.59 18.83 -10.74
CA TYR A 132 7.83 19.28 -10.09
C TYR A 132 8.51 18.15 -9.31
N SER A 133 7.74 17.30 -8.61
CA SER A 133 8.27 16.09 -7.98
C SER A 133 8.94 15.14 -8.99
N LEU A 134 8.33 14.96 -10.17
CA LEU A 134 8.88 14.11 -11.22
C LEU A 134 10.11 14.72 -11.89
N ARG A 135 10.10 16.05 -12.14
CA ARG A 135 11.28 16.79 -12.64
C ARG A 135 12.46 16.64 -11.70
N CYS A 136 12.24 16.79 -10.40
CA CYS A 136 13.26 16.60 -9.37
C CYS A 136 13.86 15.20 -9.41
N ARG A 137 13.02 14.16 -9.44
CA ARG A 137 13.46 12.75 -9.46
C ARG A 137 14.18 12.36 -10.74
N ILE A 138 13.79 12.90 -11.90
CA ILE A 138 14.51 12.66 -13.16
C ILE A 138 15.87 13.37 -13.14
N ALA A 139 15.92 14.63 -12.70
CA ALA A 139 17.17 15.37 -12.57
C ALA A 139 18.17 14.67 -11.64
N ASP A 140 17.69 14.18 -10.48
CA ASP A 140 18.49 13.35 -9.56
C ASP A 140 18.98 12.07 -10.27
N HIS A 141 18.08 11.37 -10.96
CA HIS A 141 18.41 10.13 -11.66
C HIS A 141 19.49 10.31 -12.75
N VAL A 142 19.51 11.43 -13.47
CA VAL A 142 20.54 11.68 -14.50
C VAL A 142 21.83 12.30 -13.93
N GLY A 143 21.79 12.75 -12.67
CA GLY A 143 22.91 13.38 -11.99
C GLY A 143 23.02 14.89 -12.15
N ASP A 144 21.95 15.56 -12.61
CA ASP A 144 21.87 17.02 -12.62
C ASP A 144 21.41 17.51 -11.24
N GLU A 145 22.36 17.58 -10.30
CA GLU A 145 22.09 17.97 -8.92
C GLU A 145 21.53 19.40 -8.81
N SER A 146 21.95 20.31 -9.70
CA SER A 146 21.48 21.70 -9.72
C SER A 146 19.99 21.76 -10.07
N ALA A 147 19.60 21.09 -11.16
CA ALA A 147 18.19 20.98 -11.53
C ALA A 147 17.38 20.23 -10.47
N ALA A 148 17.92 19.15 -9.90
CA ALA A 148 17.24 18.37 -8.87
C ALA A 148 16.91 19.22 -7.64
N ARG A 149 17.87 20.01 -7.14
CA ARG A 149 17.68 20.92 -6.00
C ARG A 149 16.72 22.06 -6.33
N HIS A 150 16.77 22.60 -7.55
CA HIS A 150 15.83 23.63 -8.00
C HIS A 150 14.39 23.10 -7.97
N TRP A 151 14.14 21.96 -8.62
CA TRP A 151 12.80 21.35 -8.67
C TRP A 151 12.33 20.84 -7.31
N PHE A 152 13.25 20.42 -6.42
CA PHE A 152 12.91 20.07 -5.05
C PHE A 152 12.33 21.25 -4.27
N ALA A 153 12.92 22.45 -4.42
CA ALA A 153 12.38 23.66 -3.81
C ALA A 153 11.01 24.01 -4.40
N GLN A 154 10.88 23.99 -5.74
CA GLN A 154 9.60 24.26 -6.41
C GLN A 154 8.51 23.26 -6.01
N TRP A 155 8.84 21.98 -5.89
CA TRP A 155 7.91 20.94 -5.43
C TRP A 155 7.39 21.25 -4.03
N ARG A 156 8.26 21.63 -3.08
CA ARG A 156 7.86 21.97 -1.71
C ARG A 156 6.97 23.21 -1.61
N ASP A 157 7.19 24.18 -2.49
CA ASP A 157 6.46 25.46 -2.48
C ASP A 157 5.13 25.38 -3.26
N ALA A 158 5.00 24.42 -4.18
CA ALA A 158 3.80 24.27 -4.99
C ALA A 158 2.60 23.81 -4.16
N PRO A 159 1.38 24.34 -4.41
CA PRO A 159 0.18 23.90 -3.71
C PRO A 159 -0.12 22.43 -4.02
N ARG A 160 -0.67 21.68 -3.07
CA ARG A 160 -1.06 20.27 -3.30
C ARG A 160 -2.50 20.20 -3.83
N ASP A 161 -2.78 19.17 -4.60
CA ASP A 161 -4.10 18.87 -5.19
C ASP A 161 -4.32 17.36 -5.31
N GLU A 162 -5.43 16.95 -5.94
CA GLU A 162 -5.78 15.53 -6.19
C GLU A 162 -4.72 14.78 -7.01
N ASN A 163 -3.91 15.48 -7.81
CA ASN A 163 -2.85 14.86 -8.62
C ASN A 163 -1.54 14.70 -7.84
N SER A 164 -1.45 15.21 -6.62
CA SER A 164 -0.27 15.08 -5.76
C SER A 164 -0.19 13.69 -5.13
N ASP A 165 1.03 13.17 -4.95
CA ASP A 165 1.22 11.90 -4.24
C ASP A 165 0.69 12.00 -2.81
N CYS A 166 0.28 10.88 -2.18
CA CYS A 166 -0.31 10.84 -0.84
C CYS A 166 0.44 11.73 0.17
N ALA A 167 -0.28 12.52 0.98
CA ALA A 167 0.32 13.44 1.96
C ALA A 167 1.23 12.75 2.98
N GLY A 168 0.94 11.49 3.34
CA GLY A 168 1.82 10.68 4.19
C GLY A 168 3.05 10.10 3.46
N CYS A 169 2.98 9.87 2.15
CA CYS A 169 4.08 9.31 1.36
C CYS A 169 5.02 10.37 0.78
N ASP A 170 4.53 11.58 0.54
CA ASP A 170 5.29 12.68 -0.06
C ASP A 170 6.56 13.03 0.77
N PRO A 171 6.50 13.15 2.11
CA PRO A 171 7.69 13.37 2.93
C PRO A 171 8.73 12.26 2.80
N ALA A 172 8.32 10.99 2.68
CA ALA A 172 9.24 9.86 2.51
C ALA A 172 9.97 9.94 1.16
N ASN A 173 9.27 10.33 0.09
CA ASN A 173 9.89 10.56 -1.22
C ASN A 173 10.93 11.68 -1.17
N GLN A 174 10.64 12.77 -0.45
CA GLN A 174 11.57 13.88 -0.25
C GLN A 174 12.77 13.46 0.61
N ALA A 175 12.54 12.69 1.67
CA ALA A 175 13.59 12.18 2.55
C ALA A 175 14.56 11.22 1.85
N LYS A 176 14.08 10.40 0.91
CA LYS A 176 14.97 9.54 0.10
C LYS A 176 16.01 10.36 -0.67
N LEU A 177 15.60 11.46 -1.30
CA LEU A 177 16.50 12.39 -2.01
C LEU A 177 17.46 13.09 -1.04
N LEU A 178 16.95 13.65 0.07
CA LEU A 178 17.77 14.33 1.07
C LEU A 178 18.83 13.40 1.68
N THR A 179 18.46 12.14 1.97
CA THR A 179 19.38 11.11 2.46
C THR A 179 20.46 10.82 1.42
N ALA A 180 20.10 10.69 0.14
CA ALA A 180 21.05 10.48 -0.95
C ALA A 180 22.02 11.65 -1.13
N TRP A 181 21.56 12.89 -0.96
CA TRP A 181 22.39 14.10 -1.02
C TRP A 181 23.18 14.39 0.26
N GLY A 182 23.16 13.50 1.25
CA GLY A 182 23.88 13.69 2.51
C GLY A 182 23.24 14.70 3.48
N ARG A 183 22.03 15.18 3.21
CA ARG A 183 21.28 16.12 4.07
C ARG A 183 20.49 15.37 5.15
N TRP A 184 21.20 14.54 5.92
CA TRP A 184 20.60 13.56 6.83
C TRP A 184 19.68 14.16 7.90
N ALA A 185 20.08 15.29 8.50
CA ALA A 185 19.28 15.95 9.55
C ALA A 185 17.93 16.43 9.00
N GLU A 186 17.93 17.03 7.82
CA GLU A 186 16.71 17.50 7.16
C GLU A 186 15.85 16.36 6.64
N ALA A 187 16.46 15.25 6.19
CA ALA A 187 15.72 14.05 5.82
C ALA A 187 14.91 13.49 7.01
N ILE A 188 15.44 13.60 8.23
CA ILE A 188 14.73 13.20 9.45
C ILE A 188 13.70 14.24 9.86
N GLU A 189 14.02 15.53 9.74
CA GLU A 189 13.11 16.63 10.07
C GLU A 189 11.83 16.58 9.22
N ILE A 190 11.98 16.39 7.91
CA ILE A 190 10.85 16.46 6.98
C ILE A 190 9.82 15.35 7.20
N VAL A 191 10.25 14.21 7.73
CA VAL A 191 9.37 13.07 8.00
C VAL A 191 8.77 13.07 9.40
N GLN A 192 9.13 14.04 10.25
CA GLN A 192 8.60 14.09 11.62
C GLN A 192 7.07 14.04 11.66
N PRO A 193 6.30 14.76 10.80
CA PRO A 193 4.85 14.67 10.81
C PRO A 193 4.32 13.24 10.57
N VAL A 194 5.04 12.40 9.83
CA VAL A 194 4.67 10.99 9.62
C VAL A 194 5.03 10.15 10.85
N LEU A 195 6.23 10.35 11.39
CA LEU A 195 6.73 9.60 12.56
C LEU A 195 5.97 9.93 13.85
N THR A 196 5.45 11.15 13.98
CA THR A 196 4.64 11.57 15.13
C THR A 196 3.15 11.30 14.96
N GLY A 197 2.73 10.72 13.82
CA GLY A 197 1.33 10.43 13.56
C GLY A 197 0.47 11.67 13.27
N VAL A 198 1.04 12.77 12.80
CA VAL A 198 0.25 13.90 12.26
C VAL A 198 -0.24 13.57 10.84
N LEU A 199 0.59 12.88 10.06
CA LEU A 199 0.26 12.36 8.73
C LEU A 199 0.32 10.83 8.75
N GLY A 200 -0.67 10.19 8.14
CA GLY A 200 -0.75 8.74 8.05
C GLY A 200 -1.25 8.29 6.69
N CYS A 201 -0.90 7.07 6.31
CA CYS A 201 -1.51 6.31 5.23
C CYS A 201 -1.19 4.82 5.41
N PRO A 202 -1.77 3.92 4.59
CA PRO A 202 -1.55 2.48 4.71
C PRO A 202 -0.10 2.07 4.67
N GLU A 203 0.79 2.77 3.98
CA GLU A 203 2.22 2.45 3.80
C GLU A 203 3.13 3.05 4.89
N GLN A 204 2.58 3.92 5.75
CA GLN A 204 3.34 4.61 6.78
C GLN A 204 3.13 3.97 8.16
N PRO A 205 4.15 3.98 9.03
CA PRO A 205 5.44 4.67 8.88
C PRO A 205 6.55 3.82 8.24
N GLU A 206 6.30 2.59 7.81
CA GLU A 206 7.37 1.67 7.39
C GLU A 206 8.18 2.20 6.20
N ARG A 207 7.53 2.80 5.20
CA ARG A 207 8.21 3.45 4.07
C ARG A 207 9.09 4.63 4.51
N THR A 208 8.58 5.47 5.42
CA THR A 208 9.34 6.58 6.00
C THR A 208 10.56 6.06 6.73
N LEU A 209 10.40 5.07 7.60
CA LEU A 209 11.47 4.49 8.40
C LEU A 209 12.59 3.91 7.51
N ALA A 210 12.23 3.19 6.44
CA ALA A 210 13.20 2.70 5.47
C ALA A 210 13.95 3.84 4.74
N SER A 211 13.28 4.95 4.47
CA SER A 211 13.86 6.12 3.78
C SER A 211 14.86 6.92 4.65
N VAL A 212 14.77 6.82 5.98
CA VAL A 212 15.63 7.57 6.93
C VAL A 212 16.55 6.71 7.80
N GLN A 213 16.46 5.38 7.79
CA GLN A 213 17.30 4.51 8.64
C GLN A 213 18.81 4.76 8.44
N LEU A 214 19.25 5.02 7.20
CA LEU A 214 20.66 5.31 6.91
C LEU A 214 21.04 6.74 7.34
N ALA A 215 20.11 7.68 7.32
CA ALA A 215 20.32 9.02 7.87
C ALA A 215 20.54 8.96 9.39
N TYR A 216 19.76 8.15 10.11
CA TYR A 216 20.00 7.88 11.54
C TYR A 216 21.39 7.30 11.79
N LEU A 217 21.81 6.29 11.02
CA LEU A 217 23.17 5.73 11.13
C LEU A 217 24.26 6.79 10.93
N ARG A 218 24.12 7.64 9.91
CA ARG A 218 25.13 8.67 9.58
C ARG A 218 25.24 9.76 10.64
N LEU A 219 24.17 10.02 11.39
CA LEU A 219 24.15 10.94 12.53
C LEU A 219 24.52 10.28 13.86
N GLY A 220 24.87 8.99 13.88
CA GLY A 220 25.20 8.26 15.10
C GLY A 220 23.99 7.91 15.98
N ARG A 221 22.76 8.05 15.46
CA ARG A 221 21.51 7.69 16.14
C ARG A 221 21.22 6.20 15.95
N TYR A 222 22.07 5.35 16.54
CA TYR A 222 22.06 3.91 16.25
C TYR A 222 20.79 3.19 16.70
N ASP A 223 20.23 3.55 17.86
CA ASP A 223 18.99 2.95 18.36
C ASP A 223 17.80 3.24 17.43
N ASP A 224 17.67 4.49 16.98
CA ASP A 224 16.64 4.89 16.03
C ASP A 224 16.78 4.16 14.68
N ALA A 225 18.02 4.01 14.21
CA ALA A 225 18.29 3.28 12.98
C ALA A 225 17.90 1.79 13.10
N ALA A 226 18.22 1.16 14.24
CA ALA A 226 17.89 -0.23 14.50
C ALA A 226 16.37 -0.45 14.60
N GLN A 227 15.66 0.44 15.28
CA GLN A 227 14.19 0.42 15.36
C GLN A 227 13.55 0.61 13.99
N ALA A 228 14.05 1.59 13.21
CA ALA A 228 13.56 1.83 11.85
C ALA A 228 13.74 0.59 10.96
N HIS A 229 14.93 -0.03 10.97
CA HIS A 229 15.21 -1.25 10.22
C HIS A 229 14.27 -2.39 10.59
N VAL A 230 14.17 -2.71 11.89
CA VAL A 230 13.38 -3.86 12.35
C VAL A 230 11.89 -3.65 12.10
N ARG A 231 11.34 -2.48 12.45
CA ARG A 231 9.92 -2.17 12.25
C ARG A 231 9.53 -2.20 10.77
N ALA A 232 10.28 -1.50 9.91
CA ALA A 232 9.96 -1.45 8.48
C ALA A 232 10.15 -2.81 7.80
N TYR A 233 11.23 -3.54 8.10
CA TYR A 233 11.49 -4.82 7.45
C TYR A 233 10.47 -5.92 7.80
N ARG A 234 9.89 -5.91 9.01
CA ARG A 234 8.82 -6.85 9.40
C ARG A 234 7.67 -6.87 8.41
N ARG A 235 7.34 -5.71 7.85
CA ARG A 235 6.32 -5.56 6.83
C ARG A 235 6.87 -5.79 5.43
N HIS A 236 7.97 -5.13 5.08
CA HIS A 236 8.56 -5.18 3.74
C HIS A 236 8.95 -6.59 3.29
N ARG A 237 9.23 -7.51 4.22
CA ARG A 237 9.55 -8.92 3.89
C ARG A 237 8.38 -9.70 3.25
N HIS A 238 7.15 -9.20 3.33
CA HIS A 238 5.94 -9.86 2.82
C HIS A 238 5.27 -9.13 1.66
N GLU A 239 5.60 -7.85 1.44
CA GLU A 239 4.93 -7.00 0.45
C GLU A 239 5.81 -6.85 -0.80
N ARG A 240 5.30 -7.27 -1.95
CA ARG A 240 6.07 -7.23 -3.21
C ARG A 240 6.47 -5.81 -3.60
N ASP A 241 5.57 -4.85 -3.42
CA ASP A 241 5.80 -3.42 -3.68
C ASP A 241 6.88 -2.80 -2.79
N ALA A 242 7.30 -3.49 -1.72
CA ALA A 242 8.38 -3.02 -0.87
C ALA A 242 9.78 -3.34 -1.40
N PHE A 243 9.88 -4.03 -2.55
CA PHE A 243 11.17 -4.35 -3.18
C PHE A 243 12.13 -3.15 -3.32
N PRO A 244 11.67 -1.93 -3.69
CA PRO A 244 12.53 -0.75 -3.77
C PRO A 244 13.14 -0.27 -2.44
N PHE A 245 12.68 -0.80 -1.28
CA PHE A 245 13.21 -0.45 0.05
C PHE A 245 14.18 -1.50 0.62
N LEU A 246 14.31 -2.65 -0.05
CA LEU A 246 15.16 -3.74 0.43
C LEU A 246 16.65 -3.40 0.33
N ALA A 247 17.04 -2.55 -0.61
CA ALA A 247 18.42 -2.08 -0.75
C ALA A 247 18.89 -1.34 0.51
N GLU A 248 18.04 -0.49 1.10
CA GLU A 248 18.33 0.24 2.32
C GLU A 248 18.49 -0.70 3.52
N HIS A 249 17.67 -1.76 3.61
CA HIS A 249 17.80 -2.79 4.65
C HIS A 249 19.10 -3.61 4.51
N LEU A 250 19.48 -3.97 3.29
CA LEU A 250 20.74 -4.67 3.02
C LEU A 250 21.95 -3.78 3.36
N ARG A 251 21.90 -2.50 2.98
CA ARG A 251 22.93 -1.52 3.35
C ARG A 251 22.99 -1.31 4.84
N PHE A 252 21.86 -1.22 5.53
CA PHE A 252 21.82 -1.14 7.00
C PHE A 252 22.57 -2.33 7.61
N CYS A 253 22.23 -3.57 7.23
CA CYS A 253 22.91 -4.77 7.76
C CYS A 253 24.41 -4.78 7.44
N ALA A 254 24.79 -4.40 6.22
CA ALA A 254 26.17 -4.35 5.78
C ALA A 254 27.00 -3.33 6.59
N LEU A 255 26.43 -2.15 6.85
CA LEU A 255 27.11 -1.05 7.53
C LEU A 255 27.14 -1.23 9.06
N THR A 256 26.24 -2.01 9.63
CA THR A 256 26.15 -2.26 11.08
C THR A 256 26.81 -3.58 11.50
N GLY A 257 27.26 -4.39 10.53
CA GLY A 257 27.89 -5.68 10.81
C GLY A 257 26.91 -6.82 11.11
N HIS A 258 25.60 -6.62 10.91
CA HIS A 258 24.58 -7.66 11.03
C HIS A 258 24.54 -8.56 9.78
N TYR A 259 25.68 -9.18 9.46
CA TYR A 259 25.87 -9.92 8.21
C TYR A 259 24.91 -11.10 8.06
N GLU A 260 24.73 -11.93 9.10
CA GLU A 260 23.80 -13.08 9.05
C GLU A 260 22.38 -12.63 8.69
N ARG A 261 21.84 -11.64 9.42
CA ARG A 261 20.53 -11.05 9.10
C ARG A 261 20.51 -10.51 7.67
N GLY A 262 21.54 -9.78 7.26
CA GLY A 262 21.64 -9.28 5.89
C GLY A 262 21.58 -10.39 4.84
N LEU A 263 22.30 -11.49 5.05
CA LEU A 263 22.35 -12.62 4.11
C LEU A 263 21.01 -13.38 4.09
N ASP A 264 20.30 -13.47 5.21
CA ASP A 264 18.94 -14.02 5.26
C ASP A 264 17.95 -13.16 4.46
N ILE A 265 18.03 -11.83 4.59
CA ILE A 265 17.24 -10.88 3.80
C ILE A 265 17.56 -11.06 2.32
N LEU A 266 18.84 -11.07 1.96
CA LEU A 266 19.30 -11.24 0.59
C LEU A 266 18.76 -12.54 0.00
N ALA A 267 18.99 -13.67 0.66
CA ALA A 267 18.58 -15.00 0.21
C ALA A 267 17.06 -15.10 0.00
N ARG A 268 16.27 -14.57 0.95
CA ARG A 268 14.80 -14.54 0.86
C ARG A 268 14.30 -13.84 -0.40
N HIS A 269 14.98 -12.77 -0.80
CA HIS A 269 14.53 -11.89 -1.88
C HIS A 269 15.29 -12.08 -3.21
N LEU A 270 16.15 -13.10 -3.33
CA LEU A 270 16.73 -13.50 -4.62
C LEU A 270 15.67 -13.87 -5.68
N PRO A 271 14.57 -14.60 -5.37
CA PRO A 271 13.50 -14.85 -6.34
C PRO A 271 12.79 -13.57 -6.81
N TRP A 272 12.73 -12.57 -5.94
CA TRP A 272 12.16 -11.27 -6.25
C TRP A 272 13.07 -10.44 -7.15
N TRP A 273 14.38 -10.60 -7.01
CA TRP A 273 15.38 -9.99 -7.89
C TRP A 273 15.44 -10.66 -9.27
N ASP A 274 15.24 -11.98 -9.35
CA ASP A 274 15.14 -12.72 -10.63
C ASP A 274 14.00 -12.19 -11.51
N ARG A 275 12.89 -11.75 -10.90
CA ARG A 275 11.73 -11.15 -11.60
C ARG A 275 11.52 -9.71 -11.13
N PRO A 276 12.43 -8.78 -11.46
CA PRO A 276 12.46 -7.50 -10.79
C PRO A 276 11.20 -6.67 -11.04
N TYR A 277 10.86 -5.86 -10.04
CA TYR A 277 9.77 -4.90 -10.11
C TYR A 277 10.06 -3.85 -11.21
N ASP A 278 11.25 -3.27 -11.18
CA ASP A 278 11.82 -2.36 -12.16
C ASP A 278 13.37 -2.49 -12.18
N GLU A 279 14.02 -1.95 -13.22
CA GLU A 279 15.48 -2.11 -13.40
C GLU A 279 16.28 -1.24 -12.41
N CYS A 280 15.76 -0.09 -12.00
CA CYS A 280 16.44 0.79 -11.04
C CYS A 280 16.50 0.14 -9.65
N SER A 281 15.39 -0.41 -9.16
CA SER A 281 15.32 -1.14 -7.89
C SER A 281 16.15 -2.42 -7.93
N ALA A 282 16.19 -3.12 -9.07
CA ALA A 282 17.03 -4.30 -9.25
C ALA A 282 18.53 -3.97 -9.15
N MET A 283 18.93 -2.84 -9.75
CA MET A 283 20.29 -2.30 -9.64
C MET A 283 20.65 -1.93 -8.20
N GLU A 284 19.77 -1.19 -7.50
CA GLU A 284 19.98 -0.78 -6.11
C GLU A 284 20.09 -1.99 -5.17
N PHE A 285 19.20 -2.99 -5.34
CA PHE A 285 19.25 -4.25 -4.59
C PHE A 285 20.54 -5.03 -4.85
N ALA A 286 20.95 -5.15 -6.12
CA ALA A 286 22.18 -5.85 -6.49
C ALA A 286 23.43 -5.15 -5.93
N ALA A 287 23.50 -3.81 -5.99
CA ALA A 287 24.62 -3.06 -5.42
C ALA A 287 24.70 -3.20 -3.90
N ALA A 288 23.55 -3.10 -3.21
CA ALA A 288 23.47 -3.29 -1.77
C ALA A 288 23.85 -4.72 -1.34
N GLY A 289 23.38 -5.73 -2.09
CA GLY A 289 23.74 -7.13 -1.87
C GLY A 289 25.22 -7.41 -2.12
N ALA A 290 25.81 -6.83 -3.17
CA ALA A 290 27.24 -6.95 -3.44
C ALA A 290 28.09 -6.29 -2.32
N LEU A 291 27.68 -5.12 -1.83
CA LEU A 291 28.30 -4.48 -0.66
C LEU A 291 28.23 -5.40 0.57
N LEU A 292 27.06 -5.95 0.87
CA LEU A 292 26.85 -6.88 1.98
C LEU A 292 27.75 -8.11 1.85
N CYS A 293 27.75 -8.79 0.70
CA CYS A 293 28.58 -9.96 0.47
C CYS A 293 30.07 -9.66 0.62
N ARG A 294 30.55 -8.50 0.12
CA ARG A 294 31.95 -8.08 0.26
C ARG A 294 32.35 -7.89 1.72
N LEU A 295 31.52 -7.19 2.50
CA LEU A 295 31.80 -6.93 3.91
C LEU A 295 31.65 -8.20 4.77
N ALA A 296 30.64 -9.02 4.50
CA ALA A 296 30.45 -10.32 5.17
C ALA A 296 31.62 -11.28 4.88
N ALA A 297 32.11 -11.34 3.64
CA ALA A 297 33.28 -12.14 3.30
C ALA A 297 34.54 -11.68 4.06
N THR A 298 34.72 -10.36 4.24
CA THR A 298 35.82 -9.81 5.06
C THR A 298 35.66 -10.19 6.54
N ALA A 299 34.43 -10.44 6.99
CA ALA A 299 34.10 -10.86 8.35
C ALA A 299 34.08 -12.38 8.56
N GLY A 300 34.50 -13.19 7.57
CA GLY A 300 34.62 -14.64 7.70
C GLY A 300 33.42 -15.45 7.18
N PHE A 301 32.48 -14.81 6.47
CA PHE A 301 31.32 -15.49 5.86
C PHE A 301 31.57 -15.91 4.40
N GLU A 302 32.80 -15.84 3.89
CA GLU A 302 33.08 -15.95 2.45
C GLU A 302 32.62 -17.27 1.82
N ARG A 303 32.60 -18.36 2.61
CA ARG A 303 32.14 -19.70 2.21
C ARG A 303 30.72 -20.04 2.67
N HIS A 304 30.03 -19.12 3.34
CA HIS A 304 28.65 -19.37 3.77
C HIS A 304 27.77 -19.65 2.54
N SER A 305 26.95 -20.70 2.62
CA SER A 305 26.13 -21.19 1.51
C SER A 305 24.83 -20.42 1.46
N ILE A 306 24.48 -19.93 0.27
CA ILE A 306 23.22 -19.25 0.00
C ILE A 306 22.49 -20.01 -1.11
N PRO A 307 21.24 -20.46 -0.85
CA PRO A 307 20.41 -21.06 -1.87
C PRO A 307 20.14 -20.05 -2.99
N ARG A 308 20.46 -20.44 -4.22
CA ARG A 308 20.19 -19.67 -5.44
C ARG A 308 19.22 -20.49 -6.31
N PRO A 309 17.89 -20.28 -6.19
CA PRO A 309 16.85 -21.10 -6.83
C PRO A 309 16.92 -21.08 -8.35
N ALA A 310 16.46 -22.11 -9.04
CA ALA A 310 16.41 -22.10 -10.52
C ALA A 310 15.55 -20.95 -11.06
N TYR A 311 15.98 -20.33 -12.14
CA TYR A 311 15.22 -19.28 -12.83
C TYR A 311 15.63 -19.16 -14.29
N ALA A 312 14.66 -19.12 -15.20
CA ALA A 312 14.90 -19.19 -16.64
C ALA A 312 15.85 -20.36 -16.98
N ASP A 313 16.94 -20.13 -17.71
CA ASP A 313 17.93 -21.15 -18.07
C ASP A 313 18.93 -21.47 -16.95
N ARG A 314 18.89 -20.74 -15.82
CA ARG A 314 19.78 -20.96 -14.68
C ARG A 314 19.27 -22.10 -13.81
N LEU A 315 20.09 -23.14 -13.64
CA LEU A 315 19.81 -24.23 -12.70
C LEU A 315 19.91 -23.75 -11.24
N ALA A 316 19.20 -24.45 -10.34
CA ALA A 316 19.34 -24.22 -8.91
C ALA A 316 20.76 -24.58 -8.44
N ALA A 317 21.33 -23.74 -7.59
CA ALA A 317 22.68 -23.93 -7.05
C ALA A 317 22.78 -23.44 -5.61
N GLU A 318 23.77 -23.95 -4.90
CA GLU A 318 24.25 -23.39 -3.63
C GLU A 318 25.46 -22.52 -3.93
N LEU A 319 25.34 -21.21 -3.76
CA LEU A 319 26.43 -20.28 -4.01
C LEU A 319 27.10 -19.87 -2.70
N THR A 320 28.42 -19.69 -2.74
CA THR A 320 29.10 -19.03 -1.63
C THR A 320 28.77 -17.53 -1.62
N VAL A 321 28.88 -16.89 -0.46
CA VAL A 321 28.75 -15.41 -0.34
C VAL A 321 29.65 -14.68 -1.34
N THR A 322 30.89 -15.14 -1.55
CA THR A 322 31.80 -14.52 -2.54
C THR A 322 31.28 -14.69 -3.97
N ALA A 323 30.79 -15.88 -4.34
CA ALA A 323 30.27 -16.14 -5.67
C ALA A 323 28.99 -15.31 -5.96
N LEU A 324 28.06 -15.31 -5.01
CA LEU A 324 26.84 -14.49 -5.11
C LEU A 324 27.19 -12.99 -5.15
N GLY A 325 28.14 -12.53 -4.34
CA GLY A 325 28.61 -11.15 -4.36
C GLY A 325 29.17 -10.72 -5.71
N ALA A 326 29.88 -11.61 -6.40
CA ALA A 326 30.37 -11.35 -7.76
C ALA A 326 29.24 -11.28 -8.80
N GLU A 327 28.25 -12.17 -8.71
CA GLU A 327 27.04 -12.15 -9.58
C GLU A 327 26.28 -10.82 -9.42
N LEU A 328 26.02 -10.42 -8.16
CA LEU A 328 25.30 -9.18 -7.85
C LEU A 328 26.10 -7.93 -8.26
N LEU A 329 27.43 -7.94 -8.09
CA LEU A 329 28.28 -6.83 -8.53
C LEU A 329 28.22 -6.66 -10.06
N ALA A 330 28.36 -7.76 -10.79
CA ALA A 330 28.30 -7.73 -12.26
C ALA A 330 26.95 -7.23 -12.76
N ALA A 331 25.84 -7.68 -12.14
CA ALA A 331 24.52 -7.21 -12.50
C ALA A 331 24.29 -5.73 -12.16
N ALA A 332 24.74 -5.26 -10.98
CA ALA A 332 24.64 -3.85 -10.62
C ALA A 332 25.42 -2.95 -11.60
N GLN A 333 26.61 -3.38 -12.03
CA GLN A 333 27.43 -2.67 -13.01
C GLN A 333 26.79 -2.65 -14.40
N ASP A 334 26.19 -3.77 -14.83
CA ASP A 334 25.47 -3.86 -16.10
C ASP A 334 24.25 -2.92 -16.12
N PHE A 335 23.39 -2.96 -15.11
CA PHE A 335 22.26 -2.03 -15.02
C PHE A 335 22.71 -0.57 -14.97
N ALA A 336 23.70 -0.23 -14.15
CA ALA A 336 24.23 1.13 -14.05
C ALA A 336 24.79 1.61 -15.41
N GLY A 337 25.55 0.75 -16.10
CA GLY A 337 26.07 1.04 -17.43
C GLY A 337 24.99 1.28 -18.47
N ARG A 338 23.87 0.52 -18.42
CA ARG A 338 22.71 0.75 -19.31
C ARG A 338 22.04 2.09 -19.05
N PHE A 339 21.82 2.46 -17.78
CA PHE A 339 21.27 3.77 -17.44
C PHE A 339 22.20 4.91 -17.83
N ASP A 340 23.50 4.77 -17.58
CA ASP A 340 24.52 5.76 -17.95
C ASP A 340 24.59 5.96 -19.46
N ALA A 341 24.58 4.87 -20.23
CA ALA A 341 24.50 4.92 -21.69
C ALA A 341 23.21 5.60 -22.18
N ARG A 342 22.06 5.30 -21.54
CA ARG A 342 20.77 5.93 -21.86
C ARG A 342 20.79 7.43 -21.55
N ASN A 343 21.34 7.82 -20.39
CA ASN A 343 21.30 9.18 -19.88
C ASN A 343 22.41 10.06 -20.47
N GLY A 344 23.46 9.46 -21.05
CA GLY A 344 24.66 10.19 -21.50
C GLY A 344 25.51 10.73 -20.34
N THR A 345 25.40 10.14 -19.15
CA THR A 345 26.16 10.53 -17.95
C THR A 345 26.82 9.30 -17.33
N SER A 346 27.68 9.48 -16.33
CA SER A 346 28.26 8.38 -15.53
C SER A 346 27.69 8.32 -14.11
N HIS A 347 26.49 8.90 -13.93
CA HIS A 347 25.95 9.19 -12.61
C HIS A 347 25.56 7.90 -11.87
N GLN A 348 24.91 6.95 -12.53
CA GLN A 348 24.45 5.72 -11.89
C GLN A 348 25.65 4.84 -11.50
N SER A 349 26.64 4.69 -12.38
CA SER A 349 27.87 3.96 -12.03
C SER A 349 28.62 4.62 -10.88
N GLY A 350 28.73 5.95 -10.88
CA GLY A 350 29.36 6.70 -9.79
C GLY A 350 28.63 6.52 -8.45
N ARG A 351 27.30 6.58 -8.47
CA ARG A 351 26.44 6.37 -7.29
C ARG A 351 26.61 4.96 -6.73
N MET A 352 26.60 3.93 -7.58
CA MET A 352 26.79 2.54 -7.16
C MET A 352 28.21 2.31 -6.64
N ALA A 353 29.24 2.88 -7.28
CA ALA A 353 30.61 2.83 -6.78
C ALA A 353 30.74 3.48 -5.38
N GLY A 354 30.02 4.58 -5.14
CA GLY A 354 29.92 5.22 -3.83
C GLY A 354 29.36 4.28 -2.76
N TRP A 355 28.27 3.57 -3.04
CA TRP A 355 27.70 2.57 -2.12
C TRP A 355 28.68 1.41 -1.88
N LEU A 356 29.28 0.89 -2.94
CA LEU A 356 30.23 -0.22 -2.85
C LEU A 356 31.50 0.13 -2.09
N ALA A 357 31.87 1.41 -1.99
CA ALA A 357 33.02 1.90 -1.23
C ALA A 357 32.72 2.12 0.26
N GLU A 358 31.46 2.02 0.69
CA GLU A 358 31.10 2.25 2.09
C GLU A 358 31.76 1.22 3.03
N ARG A 359 31.98 1.67 4.27
CA ARG A 359 32.61 0.89 5.34
C ARG A 359 31.66 0.81 6.55
N PRO A 360 31.77 -0.26 7.36
CA PRO A 360 30.99 -0.37 8.59
C PRO A 360 31.15 0.84 9.50
N VAL A 361 30.09 1.19 10.21
CA VAL A 361 30.14 2.22 11.26
C VAL A 361 30.95 1.70 12.46
N PRO A 362 31.66 2.56 13.20
CA PRO A 362 32.52 2.13 14.30
C PRO A 362 31.77 1.72 15.58
N GLY A 363 30.46 2.00 15.68
CA GLY A 363 29.63 1.70 16.85
C GLY A 363 28.98 0.31 16.79
N VAL A 364 28.70 -0.25 17.96
CA VAL A 364 27.85 -1.44 18.09
C VAL A 364 26.40 -1.00 18.01
N VAL A 365 25.66 -1.54 17.03
CA VAL A 365 24.22 -1.33 16.89
C VAL A 365 23.51 -2.56 17.47
N ALA A 366 22.66 -2.36 18.48
CA ALA A 366 21.86 -3.42 19.05
C ALA A 366 20.51 -3.48 18.33
N LEU A 367 20.13 -4.64 17.80
CA LEU A 367 18.81 -4.80 17.21
C LEU A 367 17.76 -5.04 18.29
N PRO A 368 16.62 -4.33 18.25
CA PRO A 368 15.47 -4.69 19.06
C PRO A 368 14.97 -6.10 18.66
N PRO A 369 14.32 -6.82 19.59
CA PRO A 369 13.80 -8.16 19.30
C PRO A 369 12.86 -8.12 18.10
N ASP A 370 13.03 -9.06 17.17
CA ASP A 370 12.18 -9.20 15.98
C ASP A 370 10.91 -10.02 16.29
N GLY A 371 10.23 -9.68 17.39
CA GLY A 371 8.96 -10.26 17.84
C GLY A 371 7.82 -9.25 17.82
N PRO A 372 6.56 -9.66 18.07
CA PRO A 372 5.47 -8.71 18.28
C PRO A 372 5.88 -7.72 19.37
N VAL A 373 5.65 -6.43 19.12
CA VAL A 373 6.01 -5.37 20.08
C VAL A 373 5.16 -5.60 21.34
N ASP A 374 5.83 -5.71 22.49
CA ASP A 374 5.19 -5.76 23.80
C ASP A 374 4.40 -4.46 24.01
N GLU A 375 3.15 -4.54 24.47
CA GLU A 375 2.17 -3.44 24.61
C GLU A 375 2.54 -2.43 25.73
N GLY A 376 3.83 -2.19 25.97
CA GLY A 376 4.35 -1.54 27.17
C GLY A 376 5.22 -0.30 26.96
N SER A 377 5.32 0.28 25.76
CA SER A 377 6.01 1.57 25.56
C SER A 377 5.01 2.70 25.25
N PRO A 378 5.14 3.89 25.88
CA PRO A 378 4.12 4.92 25.83
C PRO A 378 4.14 5.67 24.49
N THR A 379 2.93 5.92 23.98
CA THR A 379 2.55 6.92 22.98
C THR A 379 3.07 6.74 21.55
N GLU A 380 2.30 6.03 20.73
CA GLU A 380 2.09 6.41 19.32
C GLU A 380 0.57 6.56 19.11
N GLN A 381 0.11 7.81 19.11
CA GLN A 381 -1.20 8.15 18.58
C GLN A 381 -1.10 8.06 17.06
N ILE A 382 -1.83 7.11 16.47
CA ILE A 382 -1.92 6.95 15.01
C ILE A 382 -3.12 7.80 14.54
N PRO A 383 -2.96 8.66 13.51
CA PRO A 383 -4.06 9.45 12.97
C PRO A 383 -4.99 8.55 12.15
N PRO A 384 -6.31 8.85 12.12
CA PRO A 384 -7.26 8.07 11.36
C PRO A 384 -7.14 8.43 9.88
N GLY A 385 -6.53 7.56 9.09
CA GLY A 385 -6.43 7.80 7.65
C GLY A 385 -5.49 6.83 6.98
N GLY A 386 -6.04 5.70 6.54
CA GLY A 386 -5.35 4.75 5.68
C GLY A 386 -4.81 3.54 6.43
N ARG A 387 -5.62 2.49 6.56
CA ARG A 387 -5.17 1.15 6.95
C ARG A 387 -4.89 0.36 5.68
N ARG A 388 -3.73 -0.29 5.57
CA ARG A 388 -3.60 -1.52 4.77
C ARG A 388 -4.21 -2.57 5.69
N GLU A 389 -5.37 -3.06 5.28
CA GLU A 389 -6.28 -3.81 6.10
C GLU A 389 -5.75 -5.24 6.34
N LEU A 390 -4.93 -5.41 7.39
CA LEU A 390 -4.58 -6.74 7.89
C LEU A 390 -5.86 -7.45 8.35
N VAL A 391 -6.24 -8.49 7.61
CA VAL A 391 -7.37 -9.36 7.95
C VAL A 391 -6.97 -10.24 9.14
N GLY A 392 -7.66 -10.07 10.26
CA GLY A 392 -7.42 -10.82 11.50
C GLY A 392 -8.70 -11.48 12.02
N PRO A 393 -8.63 -12.38 13.01
CA PRO A 393 -9.83 -12.96 13.59
C PRO A 393 -10.73 -11.89 14.20
N LEU A 394 -12.04 -12.03 14.08
CA LEU A 394 -13.00 -11.19 14.81
C LEU A 394 -12.76 -11.38 16.31
N THR A 395 -12.44 -10.30 17.04
CA THR A 395 -12.26 -10.32 18.49
C THR A 395 -13.14 -9.29 19.19
N THR A 396 -13.44 -9.53 20.46
CA THR A 396 -14.15 -8.54 21.31
C THR A 396 -13.33 -7.25 21.43
N ALA A 397 -12.00 -7.36 21.52
CA ALA A 397 -11.10 -6.20 21.52
C ALA A 397 -11.25 -5.35 20.25
N ALA A 398 -11.31 -5.98 19.07
CA ALA A 398 -11.49 -5.26 17.81
C ALA A 398 -12.84 -4.51 17.72
N ILE A 399 -13.93 -5.10 18.22
CA ILE A 399 -15.24 -4.41 18.31
C ILE A 399 -15.14 -3.21 19.27
N VAL A 400 -14.52 -3.42 20.42
CA VAL A 400 -14.29 -2.38 21.44
C VAL A 400 -13.44 -1.24 20.89
N ASP A 401 -12.40 -1.55 20.13
CA ASP A 401 -11.51 -0.54 19.55
C ASP A 401 -12.27 0.35 18.56
N VAL A 402 -13.15 -0.22 17.72
CA VAL A 402 -14.02 0.56 16.86
C VAL A 402 -14.93 1.50 17.66
N LEU A 403 -15.54 1.03 18.76
CA LEU A 403 -16.39 1.88 19.60
C LEU A 403 -15.57 2.96 20.34
N ARG A 404 -14.36 2.63 20.78
CA ARG A 404 -13.44 3.56 21.43
C ARG A 404 -12.98 4.66 20.47
N GLU A 405 -12.66 4.32 19.22
CA GLU A 405 -12.31 5.27 18.15
C GLU A 405 -13.44 6.29 17.91
N ARG A 406 -14.69 5.88 18.11
CA ARG A 406 -15.88 6.72 17.99
C ARG A 406 -16.20 7.53 19.25
N ALA A 407 -15.46 7.31 20.34
CA ALA A 407 -15.77 7.80 21.68
C ALA A 407 -17.17 7.41 22.18
N ASP A 408 -17.68 6.26 21.72
CA ASP A 408 -18.99 5.74 22.14
C ASP A 408 -18.88 5.09 23.54
N HIS A 409 -19.93 5.21 24.35
CA HIS A 409 -20.02 4.53 25.64
C HIS A 409 -20.47 3.07 25.45
N TYR A 410 -19.70 2.14 25.99
CA TYR A 410 -20.00 0.71 25.95
C TYR A 410 -19.66 0.01 27.27
N VAL A 411 -20.26 -1.17 27.48
CA VAL A 411 -19.98 -2.10 28.57
C VAL A 411 -19.73 -3.48 27.98
N VAL A 412 -18.68 -4.16 28.43
CA VAL A 412 -18.38 -5.54 28.04
C VAL A 412 -18.85 -6.47 29.14
N ASP A 413 -19.75 -7.38 28.81
CA ASP A 413 -20.27 -8.38 29.75
C ASP A 413 -19.25 -9.52 29.98
N PRO A 414 -19.37 -10.29 31.08
CA PRO A 414 -18.45 -11.40 31.37
C PRO A 414 -18.40 -12.49 30.29
N ASP A 415 -19.44 -12.61 29.46
CA ASP A 415 -19.51 -13.54 28.34
C ASP A 415 -18.86 -13.01 27.05
N GLY A 416 -18.34 -11.78 27.08
CA GLY A 416 -17.67 -11.12 25.96
C GLY A 416 -18.59 -10.33 25.03
N THR A 417 -19.88 -10.19 25.37
CA THR A 417 -20.84 -9.35 24.64
C THR A 417 -20.53 -7.87 24.87
N VAL A 418 -20.53 -7.07 23.80
CA VAL A 418 -20.33 -5.62 23.87
C VAL A 418 -21.67 -4.91 23.76
N ASN A 419 -22.07 -4.19 24.80
CA ASN A 419 -23.35 -3.50 24.88
C ASN A 419 -23.14 -1.98 24.85
N GLY A 420 -24.05 -1.25 24.25
CA GLY A 420 -24.08 0.20 24.35
C GLY A 420 -25.44 0.77 23.99
N ARG A 421 -25.62 2.06 24.24
CA ARG A 421 -26.87 2.78 23.94
C ARG A 421 -26.60 3.93 22.97
N TRP A 422 -27.35 3.95 21.87
CA TRP A 422 -27.25 4.94 20.81
C TRP A 422 -28.64 5.51 20.52
N GLY A 423 -28.96 6.67 21.10
CA GLY A 423 -30.32 7.20 21.11
C GLY A 423 -31.29 6.26 21.82
N ASP A 424 -32.40 5.94 21.14
CA ASP A 424 -33.44 5.02 21.64
C ASP A 424 -33.11 3.54 21.38
N ALA A 425 -31.90 3.23 20.88
CA ALA A 425 -31.45 1.86 20.61
C ALA A 425 -30.48 1.36 21.69
N LEU A 426 -30.81 0.21 22.29
CA LEU A 426 -29.83 -0.64 22.98
C LEU A 426 -29.26 -1.62 21.96
N ILE A 427 -27.95 -1.58 21.70
CA ILE A 427 -27.32 -2.46 20.71
C ILE A 427 -26.30 -3.37 21.41
N GLN A 428 -26.39 -4.67 21.11
CA GLN A 428 -25.56 -5.71 21.67
C GLN A 428 -24.80 -6.41 20.55
N PHE A 429 -23.47 -6.42 20.62
CA PHE A 429 -22.61 -7.14 19.69
C PHE A 429 -22.17 -8.47 20.31
N HIS A 430 -22.63 -9.54 19.69
CA HIS A 430 -22.35 -10.93 20.00
C HIS A 430 -21.36 -11.52 19.01
N ARG A 431 -20.59 -12.50 19.49
CA ARG A 431 -19.73 -13.34 18.65
C ARG A 431 -20.22 -14.78 18.71
N PHE A 432 -20.76 -15.27 17.61
CA PHE A 432 -21.27 -16.64 17.46
C PHE A 432 -20.36 -17.49 16.57
N GLY A 433 -20.68 -18.79 16.46
CA GLY A 433 -19.83 -19.76 15.76
C GLY A 433 -18.82 -20.46 16.68
N GLU A 434 -18.31 -21.60 16.25
CA GLU A 434 -17.37 -22.43 17.03
C GLU A 434 -16.04 -21.70 17.27
N ARG A 435 -15.61 -20.85 16.35
CA ARG A 435 -14.40 -20.02 16.46
C ARG A 435 -14.72 -18.56 16.83
N ARG A 436 -15.97 -18.25 17.18
CA ARG A 436 -16.43 -16.89 17.48
C ARG A 436 -16.24 -15.93 16.30
N GLU A 437 -16.47 -16.45 15.10
CA GLU A 437 -16.25 -15.80 13.80
C GLU A 437 -17.46 -15.03 13.26
N ILE A 438 -18.67 -15.24 13.80
CA ILE A 438 -19.87 -14.56 13.33
C ILE A 438 -20.10 -13.31 14.17
N LEU A 439 -20.08 -12.13 13.55
CA LEU A 439 -20.50 -10.88 14.18
C LEU A 439 -22.02 -10.78 14.11
N HIS A 440 -22.68 -10.86 15.27
CA HIS A 440 -24.12 -10.69 15.36
C HIS A 440 -24.46 -9.48 16.22
N ALA A 441 -25.13 -8.49 15.65
CA ALA A 441 -25.61 -7.34 16.38
C ALA A 441 -27.12 -7.40 16.55
N ARG A 442 -27.56 -7.24 17.79
CA ARG A 442 -28.96 -7.19 18.19
C ARG A 442 -29.32 -5.79 18.64
N VAL A 443 -30.26 -5.16 17.96
CA VAL A 443 -30.75 -3.80 18.18
C VAL A 443 -32.12 -3.90 18.86
N ILE A 444 -32.25 -3.38 20.06
CA ILE A 444 -33.50 -3.38 20.82
C ILE A 444 -33.98 -1.93 20.92
N ALA A 445 -35.15 -1.64 20.34
CA ALA A 445 -35.78 -0.33 20.50
C ALA A 445 -36.27 -0.16 21.95
N GLU A 446 -36.06 1.03 22.52
CA GLU A 446 -36.45 1.33 23.90
C GLU A 446 -37.96 1.36 24.09
N ARG A 447 -38.70 1.84 23.08
CA ARG A 447 -40.16 1.92 23.15
C ARG A 447 -40.76 0.51 23.18
N ARG A 448 -41.57 0.27 24.20
CA ARG A 448 -42.39 -0.94 24.34
C ARG A 448 -43.81 -0.66 23.88
N LEU A 449 -44.46 -1.68 23.34
CA LEU A 449 -45.86 -1.64 22.92
C LEU A 449 -46.67 -2.64 23.74
N SER A 450 -47.93 -2.34 24.01
CA SER A 450 -48.85 -3.35 24.57
C SER A 450 -49.03 -4.52 23.59
N ALA A 451 -49.19 -5.73 24.11
CA ALA A 451 -49.53 -6.93 23.34
C ALA A 451 -50.75 -6.77 22.44
N ASP A 452 -51.69 -5.88 22.79
CA ASP A 452 -52.87 -5.57 21.98
C ASP A 452 -52.52 -4.86 20.65
N ARG A 453 -51.30 -4.31 20.53
CA ARG A 453 -50.78 -3.65 19.31
C ARG A 453 -49.93 -4.57 18.43
N LEU A 454 -50.03 -5.89 18.61
CA LEU A 454 -49.23 -6.88 17.86
C LEU A 454 -49.37 -6.75 16.33
N ALA A 455 -50.59 -6.51 15.84
CA ALA A 455 -50.84 -6.35 14.41
C ALA A 455 -50.07 -5.16 13.83
N GLU A 456 -50.09 -4.03 14.53
CA GLU A 456 -49.37 -2.82 14.14
C GLU A 456 -47.85 -3.01 14.20
N ALA A 457 -47.35 -3.70 15.24
CA ALA A 457 -45.93 -4.02 15.36
C ALA A 457 -45.45 -4.88 14.18
N TYR A 458 -46.25 -5.86 13.74
CA TYR A 458 -45.94 -6.66 12.55
C TYR A 458 -46.01 -5.85 11.25
N GLU A 459 -47.01 -4.98 11.09
CA GLU A 459 -47.09 -4.09 9.93
C GLU A 459 -45.84 -3.20 9.82
N PHE A 460 -45.40 -2.62 10.94
CA PHE A 460 -44.16 -1.86 10.99
C PHE A 460 -42.94 -2.71 10.61
N CYS A 461 -42.75 -3.90 11.22
CA CYS A 461 -41.60 -4.76 10.90
C CYS A 461 -41.61 -5.22 9.43
N ASN A 462 -42.77 -5.53 8.87
CA ASN A 462 -42.91 -5.92 7.47
C ASN A 462 -42.57 -4.77 6.52
N ALA A 463 -43.07 -3.56 6.79
CA ALA A 463 -42.73 -2.37 6.02
C ALA A 463 -41.23 -2.05 6.11
N TRP A 464 -40.66 -2.11 7.32
CA TRP A 464 -39.23 -1.90 7.54
C TRP A 464 -38.38 -2.89 6.74
N ASN A 465 -38.69 -4.19 6.82
CA ASN A 465 -37.95 -5.23 6.10
C ASN A 465 -38.17 -5.19 4.58
N HIS A 466 -39.26 -4.60 4.11
CA HIS A 466 -39.50 -4.37 2.69
C HIS A 466 -38.66 -3.21 2.16
N ASP A 467 -38.61 -2.11 2.90
CA ASP A 467 -38.04 -0.84 2.44
C ASP A 467 -36.56 -0.64 2.82
N ARG A 468 -36.06 -1.41 3.80
CA ARG A 468 -34.70 -1.27 4.34
C ARG A 468 -33.97 -2.61 4.34
N LEU A 469 -32.70 -2.57 3.97
CA LEU A 469 -31.84 -3.77 3.91
C LEU A 469 -31.44 -4.28 5.30
N LEU A 470 -31.28 -3.39 6.28
CA LEU A 470 -30.87 -3.72 7.64
C LEU A 470 -31.28 -2.62 8.65
N PRO A 471 -31.47 -2.96 9.93
CA PRO A 471 -31.49 -4.33 10.46
C PRO A 471 -32.75 -5.11 10.06
N LYS A 472 -32.69 -6.44 10.10
CA LYS A 472 -33.88 -7.30 9.94
C LYS A 472 -34.76 -7.16 11.19
N ALA A 473 -35.92 -6.52 11.04
CA ALA A 473 -36.85 -6.22 12.10
C ALA A 473 -37.80 -7.40 12.41
N TYR A 474 -38.09 -7.62 13.68
CA TYR A 474 -39.13 -8.54 14.14
C TYR A 474 -39.68 -8.12 15.51
N VAL A 475 -40.85 -8.63 15.84
CA VAL A 475 -41.51 -8.42 17.13
C VAL A 475 -41.11 -9.53 18.08
N GLN A 476 -40.79 -9.18 19.32
CA GLN A 476 -40.56 -10.13 20.39
C GLN A 476 -41.50 -9.84 21.56
N ASP A 477 -42.27 -10.85 21.96
CA ASP A 477 -43.03 -10.84 23.21
C ASP A 477 -42.07 -11.12 24.37
N VAL A 478 -42.00 -10.18 25.31
CA VAL A 478 -41.13 -10.26 26.49
C VAL A 478 -41.87 -10.73 27.74
N GLY A 479 -43.14 -11.08 27.62
CA GLY A 479 -44.02 -11.39 28.74
C GLY A 479 -44.70 -10.15 29.33
N ASP A 480 -45.61 -10.37 30.28
CA ASP A 480 -46.34 -9.33 31.03
C ASP A 480 -47.17 -8.36 30.17
N GLY A 481 -47.56 -8.77 28.97
CA GLY A 481 -48.42 -7.97 28.07
C GLY A 481 -47.67 -6.90 27.28
N GLU A 482 -46.34 -7.01 27.17
CA GLU A 482 -45.48 -6.05 26.49
C GLU A 482 -44.73 -6.69 25.31
N LEU A 483 -44.59 -5.92 24.24
CA LEU A 483 -43.86 -6.25 23.02
C LEU A 483 -42.67 -5.30 22.88
N ILE A 484 -41.55 -5.84 22.41
CA ILE A 484 -40.41 -5.06 21.95
C ILE A 484 -40.21 -5.29 20.45
N LEU A 485 -39.71 -4.28 19.76
CA LEU A 485 -39.28 -4.40 18.38
C LEU A 485 -37.75 -4.50 18.34
N VAL A 486 -37.29 -5.56 17.69
CA VAL A 486 -35.87 -5.94 17.63
C VAL A 486 -35.41 -5.96 16.20
N GLY A 487 -34.19 -5.52 15.96
CA GLY A 487 -33.50 -5.61 14.68
C GLY A 487 -32.22 -6.41 14.79
N ASP A 488 -31.98 -7.37 13.89
CA ASP A 488 -30.74 -8.13 13.84
C ASP A 488 -29.91 -7.84 12.60
N VAL A 489 -28.59 -7.81 12.78
CA VAL A 489 -27.59 -7.78 11.71
C VAL A 489 -26.58 -8.88 11.98
N THR A 490 -26.42 -9.83 11.05
CA THR A 490 -25.47 -10.94 11.19
C THR A 490 -24.52 -10.93 10.01
N THR A 491 -23.22 -10.97 10.28
CA THR A 491 -22.17 -11.07 9.27
C THR A 491 -21.25 -12.23 9.62
N ASP A 492 -21.05 -13.13 8.66
CA ASP A 492 -20.06 -14.20 8.78
C ASP A 492 -18.67 -13.65 8.42
N LEU A 493 -17.71 -13.81 9.34
CA LEU A 493 -16.33 -13.38 9.21
C LEU A 493 -15.37 -14.57 9.41
N GLU A 494 -15.76 -15.75 8.95
CA GLU A 494 -14.99 -17.01 9.00
C GLU A 494 -13.55 -16.88 8.49
N HIS A 495 -13.32 -16.04 7.48
CA HIS A 495 -11.98 -15.80 6.91
C HIS A 495 -11.24 -14.61 7.54
N GLY A 496 -11.75 -14.10 8.65
CA GLY A 496 -11.24 -12.91 9.33
C GLY A 496 -11.87 -11.62 8.80
N VAL A 497 -11.57 -10.54 9.50
CA VAL A 497 -12.06 -9.18 9.23
C VAL A 497 -10.92 -8.20 9.41
N ALA A 498 -10.79 -7.26 8.49
CA ALA A 498 -9.86 -6.16 8.69
C ALA A 498 -10.48 -5.04 9.52
N ALA A 499 -9.64 -4.24 10.19
CA ALA A 499 -10.14 -3.25 11.14
C ALA A 499 -11.02 -2.15 10.50
N GLY A 500 -10.77 -1.75 9.25
CA GLY A 500 -11.64 -0.80 8.56
C GLY A 500 -12.95 -1.44 8.08
N GLN A 501 -12.91 -2.67 7.56
CA GLN A 501 -14.11 -3.47 7.29
C GLN A 501 -14.98 -3.64 8.55
N LEU A 502 -14.39 -4.01 9.69
CA LEU A 502 -15.11 -4.13 10.96
C LEU A 502 -15.70 -2.78 11.39
N GLY A 503 -14.94 -1.70 11.20
CA GLY A 503 -15.40 -0.33 11.41
C GLY A 503 -16.66 -0.01 10.61
N ILE A 504 -16.68 -0.34 9.31
CA ILE A 504 -17.83 -0.14 8.43
C ILE A 504 -19.04 -0.94 8.92
N LEU A 505 -18.86 -2.22 9.26
CA LEU A 505 -19.94 -3.10 9.71
C LEU A 505 -20.58 -2.60 11.03
N VAL A 506 -19.74 -2.23 12.01
CA VAL A 506 -20.20 -1.65 13.27
C VAL A 506 -20.89 -0.30 13.02
N ASN A 507 -20.30 0.60 12.23
CA ASN A 507 -20.87 1.91 11.93
C ASN A 507 -22.24 1.81 11.23
N ALA A 508 -22.35 0.94 10.23
CA ALA A 508 -23.61 0.69 9.54
C ALA A 508 -24.68 0.18 10.51
N THR A 509 -24.32 -0.79 11.36
CA THR A 509 -25.20 -1.33 12.41
C THR A 509 -25.67 -0.24 13.39
N LEU A 510 -24.76 0.60 13.88
CA LEU A 510 -25.11 1.67 14.81
C LEU A 510 -26.05 2.71 14.18
N ALA A 511 -25.72 3.16 12.96
CA ALA A 511 -26.51 4.17 12.26
C ALA A 511 -27.92 3.66 11.93
N THR A 512 -28.02 2.45 11.37
CA THR A 512 -29.30 1.85 10.98
C THR A 512 -30.10 1.36 12.18
N GLY A 513 -29.44 0.86 13.23
CA GLY A 513 -30.07 0.48 14.48
C GLY A 513 -30.67 1.68 15.22
N ALA A 514 -29.95 2.80 15.27
CA ALA A 514 -30.49 4.04 15.82
C ALA A 514 -31.67 4.57 14.98
N ALA A 515 -31.58 4.52 13.65
CA ALA A 515 -32.69 4.90 12.76
C ALA A 515 -33.92 4.00 12.94
N PHE A 516 -33.71 2.69 13.10
CA PHE A 516 -34.76 1.72 13.41
C PHE A 516 -35.45 2.08 14.72
N ALA A 517 -34.69 2.25 15.81
CA ALA A 517 -35.26 2.57 17.11
C ALA A 517 -35.99 3.92 17.12
N ALA A 518 -35.47 4.93 16.42
CA ALA A 518 -36.15 6.22 16.26
C ALA A 518 -37.47 6.08 15.50
N ALA A 519 -37.53 5.25 14.46
CA ALA A 519 -38.77 4.97 13.74
C ALA A 519 -39.78 4.22 14.61
N VAL A 520 -39.34 3.25 15.42
CA VAL A 520 -40.18 2.59 16.42
C VAL A 520 -40.69 3.60 17.45
N ALA A 521 -39.83 4.49 17.94
CA ALA A 521 -40.19 5.53 18.89
C ALA A 521 -41.25 6.50 18.34
N ALA A 522 -41.32 6.67 17.03
CA ALA A 522 -42.29 7.53 16.34
C ALA A 522 -43.62 6.83 15.95
N LEU A 523 -43.82 5.55 16.28
CA LEU A 523 -45.10 4.87 16.06
C LEU A 523 -46.27 5.62 16.73
N PRO A 524 -47.48 5.63 16.17
CA PRO A 524 -48.58 6.42 16.70
C PRO A 524 -49.06 6.02 18.11
#